data_AF-A0A367ZDC0-F1
#
_entry.id   AF-A0A367ZDC0-F1
#
_cell.length_a   1.000
_cell.length_b   1.000
_cell.length_c   1.000
_cell.angle_alpha   90.00
_cell.angle_beta   90.00
_cell.angle_gamma   90.00
#
_symmetry.space_group_name_H-M   'P 1'
#
loop_
_entity.id
_entity.type
_entity.pdbx_description
1 polymer ?
#
loop_
_entity_poly.entity_id
_entity_poly.type
_entity_poly.pdbx_seq_one_letter_code
_entity_poly.pdbx_strand_id
1 'polypeptide(L)'
;MRKNLGRLPIRRSLQKVFFFSLILTTILLTSLTIHVLANQSPPQNQLSASTSANTPSLTSVESIFKASLQPQRTFSATLPPPKQDPCLHCHITGENKNLWTPLARWAIFGTMGLIFAFGMYRTGSVILNRKTWKPLTNRTAEWIDERYEISEPLSKVLKKPVPKYALRWFYCLGGITAFLFVVQGVTGIMLAFYYKPTPEAAYASIQFIETQVRFGAAIRAIHHWAANGMIIMCTAHMLRVFIMGAYKNPREMNWVSGVLLLVLTLAFGFTGYLLPWDQRAFWATTVGSEIAGAVPIIGNLALVFLRVGWNVTGETLSRFYALHVIIIPLLTVTFMFAHFLMVRRQGVMRPL
;
A
#
# COMPACT_ATOMS: atom_id res chain seq x y z
N MET A 1 -4.14 38.32 48.30
CA MET A 1 -4.55 39.42 47.39
C MET A 1 -3.71 39.41 46.10
N ARG A 2 -4.34 39.15 44.94
CA ARG A 2 -4.00 39.61 43.56
C ARG A 2 -4.76 38.71 42.57
N LYS A 3 -6.03 39.05 42.31
CA LYS A 3 -6.56 39.81 41.15
C LYS A 3 -6.86 38.93 39.92
N ASN A 4 -8.13 38.55 39.84
CA ASN A 4 -8.86 38.17 38.63
C ASN A 4 -8.73 39.28 37.57
N LEU A 5 -8.30 38.91 36.36
CA LEU A 5 -8.41 39.74 35.16
C LEU A 5 -9.32 39.02 34.17
N GLY A 6 -10.57 39.48 34.09
CA GLY A 6 -11.54 39.02 33.11
C GLY A 6 -11.10 39.38 31.69
N ARG A 7 -11.11 38.39 30.79
CA ARG A 7 -10.95 38.59 29.35
C ARG A 7 -12.33 38.78 28.70
N LEU A 8 -12.52 39.93 28.05
CA LEU A 8 -13.70 40.31 27.30
C LEU A 8 -13.99 39.36 26.10
N PRO A 9 -15.27 39.17 25.70
CA PRO A 9 -15.68 38.15 24.72
C PRO A 9 -15.66 38.68 23.27
N ILE A 10 -14.71 39.52 22.88
CA ILE A 10 -14.71 40.16 21.55
C ILE A 10 -14.19 39.20 20.45
N ARG A 11 -13.37 38.20 20.81
CA ARG A 11 -12.71 37.30 19.84
C ARG A 11 -13.62 36.20 19.26
N ARG A 12 -14.78 35.91 19.87
CA ARG A 12 -15.71 34.87 19.41
C ARG A 12 -16.67 35.33 18.30
N SER A 13 -16.84 36.64 18.11
CA SER A 13 -17.75 37.22 17.12
C SER A 13 -17.13 37.21 15.72
N LEU A 14 -15.90 37.72 15.57
CA LEU A 14 -15.21 37.77 14.27
C LEU A 14 -14.99 36.39 13.63
N GLN A 15 -14.72 35.36 14.44
CA GLN A 15 -14.48 34.02 13.92
C GLN A 15 -15.76 33.37 13.36
N LYS A 16 -16.94 33.76 13.86
CA LYS A 16 -18.24 33.30 13.34
C LYS A 16 -18.62 34.02 12.04
N VAL A 17 -18.32 35.32 11.94
CA VAL A 17 -18.60 36.13 10.74
C VAL A 17 -17.77 35.67 9.53
N PHE A 18 -16.48 35.38 9.74
CA PHE A 18 -15.62 34.83 8.67
C PHE A 18 -16.07 33.42 8.22
N PHE A 19 -16.52 32.58 9.15
CA PHE A 19 -16.99 31.22 8.82
C PHE A 19 -18.29 31.26 8.00
N PHE A 20 -19.21 32.18 8.31
CA PHE A 20 -20.48 32.30 7.60
C PHE A 20 -20.30 32.82 6.17
N SER A 21 -19.35 33.76 5.97
CA SER A 21 -19.01 34.28 4.64
C SER A 21 -18.36 33.23 3.74
N LEU A 22 -17.50 32.36 4.29
CA LEU A 22 -16.85 31.28 3.53
C LEU A 22 -17.85 30.18 3.12
N ILE A 23 -18.81 29.85 3.99
CA ILE A 23 -19.84 28.86 3.67
C ILE A 23 -20.77 29.39 2.57
N LEU A 24 -21.20 30.65 2.66
CA LEU A 24 -22.11 31.24 1.67
C LEU A 24 -21.48 31.33 0.27
N THR A 25 -20.18 31.64 0.19
CA THR A 25 -19.45 31.69 -1.09
C THR A 25 -19.25 30.30 -1.70
N THR A 26 -19.00 29.27 -0.88
CA THR A 26 -18.92 27.89 -1.39
C THR A 26 -20.26 27.34 -1.90
N ILE A 27 -21.38 27.67 -1.24
CA ILE A 27 -22.72 27.24 -1.68
C ILE A 27 -23.07 27.90 -3.03
N LEU A 28 -22.80 29.19 -3.18
CA LEU A 28 -23.04 29.92 -4.44
C LEU A 28 -22.18 29.38 -5.60
N LEU A 29 -20.91 29.04 -5.36
CA LEU A 29 -20.05 28.45 -6.38
C LEU A 29 -20.54 27.05 -6.79
N THR A 30 -20.93 26.21 -5.83
CA THR A 30 -21.40 24.85 -6.15
C THR A 30 -22.67 24.85 -7.00
N SER A 31 -23.61 25.77 -6.72
CA SER A 31 -24.85 25.92 -7.50
C SER A 31 -24.58 26.32 -8.97
N LEU A 32 -23.57 27.17 -9.21
CA LEU A 32 -23.20 27.62 -10.55
C LEU A 32 -22.59 26.48 -11.39
N THR A 33 -21.79 25.60 -10.77
CA THR A 33 -21.21 24.42 -11.46
C THR A 33 -22.25 23.39 -11.89
N ILE A 34 -23.32 23.20 -11.12
CA ILE A 34 -24.38 22.22 -11.44
C ILE A 34 -25.17 22.68 -12.67
N HIS A 35 -25.41 23.98 -12.82
CA HIS A 35 -26.10 24.52 -13.98
C HIS A 35 -25.30 24.40 -15.29
N VAL A 36 -23.96 24.46 -15.23
CA VAL A 36 -23.09 24.35 -16.42
C VAL A 36 -22.95 22.90 -16.90
N LEU A 37 -22.99 21.93 -15.99
CA LEU A 37 -22.88 20.50 -16.33
C LEU A 37 -24.15 19.92 -16.97
N ALA A 38 -25.31 20.55 -16.77
CA ALA A 38 -26.57 20.08 -17.33
C ALA A 38 -26.72 20.34 -18.86
N ASN A 39 -25.82 21.12 -19.47
CA ASN A 39 -26.03 21.66 -20.83
C ASN A 39 -25.07 21.10 -21.90
N GLN A 40 -24.48 19.92 -21.72
CA GLN A 40 -23.60 19.34 -22.75
C GLN A 40 -23.92 17.87 -23.05
N SER A 41 -24.63 17.65 -24.15
CA SER A 41 -24.81 16.35 -24.82
C SER A 41 -23.57 15.95 -25.64
N PRO A 42 -23.17 14.66 -25.69
CA PRO A 42 -22.04 14.19 -26.49
C PRO A 42 -22.44 13.68 -27.90
N PRO A 43 -21.55 13.77 -28.91
CA PRO A 43 -21.76 13.18 -30.24
C PRO A 43 -21.34 11.69 -30.29
N GLN A 44 -22.09 10.89 -31.05
CA GLN A 44 -21.78 9.49 -31.37
C GLN A 44 -20.77 9.40 -32.52
N ASN A 45 -19.79 8.50 -32.42
CA ASN A 45 -19.05 7.99 -33.56
C ASN A 45 -18.94 6.46 -33.49
N GLN A 46 -19.32 5.82 -34.58
CA GLN A 46 -19.36 4.38 -34.77
C GLN A 46 -17.98 3.82 -35.12
N LEU A 47 -17.66 2.68 -34.50
CA LEU A 47 -16.44 1.91 -34.72
C LEU A 47 -16.81 0.69 -35.58
N SER A 48 -16.22 0.59 -36.77
CA SER A 48 -16.28 -0.61 -37.62
C SER A 48 -15.23 -1.63 -37.20
N ALA A 49 -15.68 -2.87 -37.06
CA ALA A 49 -14.91 -4.03 -36.68
C ALA A 49 -13.99 -4.53 -37.81
N SER A 50 -12.86 -5.13 -37.45
CA SER A 50 -12.29 -6.24 -38.22
C SER A 50 -11.60 -7.23 -37.29
N THR A 51 -12.02 -8.48 -37.45
CA THR A 51 -11.67 -9.67 -36.70
C THR A 51 -10.48 -10.36 -37.40
N SER A 52 -9.52 -10.89 -36.64
CA SER A 52 -8.67 -11.98 -37.14
C SER A 52 -8.19 -12.84 -35.98
N ALA A 53 -8.62 -14.09 -36.01
CA ALA A 53 -8.20 -15.19 -35.17
C ALA A 53 -6.74 -15.58 -35.45
N ASN A 54 -6.08 -16.21 -34.47
CA ASN A 54 -5.08 -17.27 -34.69
C ASN A 54 -4.86 -18.06 -33.39
N THR A 55 -5.10 -19.36 -33.48
CA THR A 55 -4.98 -20.38 -32.43
C THR A 55 -3.66 -21.13 -32.62
N PRO A 56 -2.86 -21.42 -31.57
CA PRO A 56 -1.75 -22.37 -31.69
C PRO A 56 -2.13 -23.77 -31.18
N SER A 57 -1.72 -24.78 -31.94
CA SER A 57 -1.93 -26.21 -31.71
C SER A 57 -0.92 -26.80 -30.72
N LEU A 58 -1.43 -27.67 -29.86
CA LEU A 58 -0.72 -28.55 -28.92
C LEU A 58 -0.19 -29.78 -29.66
N THR A 59 1.13 -29.96 -29.75
CA THR A 59 1.76 -31.29 -29.96
C THR A 59 3.22 -31.26 -29.52
N SER A 60 3.53 -31.72 -28.31
CA SER A 60 4.90 -32.15 -27.92
C SER A 60 4.98 -32.82 -26.54
N VAL A 61 3.93 -33.51 -26.09
CA VAL A 61 3.96 -34.25 -24.79
C VAL A 61 3.85 -35.77 -24.97
N GLU A 62 3.68 -36.28 -26.19
CA GLU A 62 3.47 -37.70 -26.45
C GLU A 62 4.71 -38.52 -26.86
N SER A 63 5.91 -37.91 -26.88
CA SER A 63 7.15 -38.60 -27.30
C SER A 63 8.11 -38.94 -26.16
N ILE A 64 7.80 -38.59 -24.90
CA ILE A 64 8.69 -38.84 -23.74
C ILE A 64 8.22 -40.04 -22.89
N PHE A 65 7.02 -40.56 -23.11
CA PHE A 65 6.44 -41.63 -22.26
C PHE A 65 6.50 -43.05 -22.85
N LYS A 66 7.31 -43.27 -23.90
CA LYS A 66 7.36 -44.55 -24.65
C LYS A 66 8.73 -45.25 -24.69
N ALA A 67 9.56 -45.04 -23.66
CA ALA A 67 10.83 -45.74 -23.50
C ALA A 67 11.09 -46.12 -22.03
N SER A 68 10.34 -47.10 -21.52
CA SER A 68 10.82 -47.96 -20.43
C SER A 68 10.14 -49.33 -20.55
N LEU A 69 10.72 -50.14 -21.41
CA LEU A 69 10.47 -51.56 -21.54
C LEU A 69 11.06 -52.27 -20.31
N GLN A 70 10.28 -53.10 -19.61
CA GLN A 70 10.53 -54.55 -19.56
C GLN A 70 9.43 -55.30 -18.78
N PRO A 71 8.98 -56.46 -19.28
CA PRO A 71 7.97 -57.30 -18.64
C PRO A 71 8.62 -58.21 -17.59
N GLN A 72 8.18 -58.13 -16.34
CA GLN A 72 8.56 -59.09 -15.30
C GLN A 72 7.77 -60.39 -15.55
N ARG A 73 8.48 -61.43 -16.01
CA ARG A 73 7.97 -62.80 -16.13
C ARG A 73 7.62 -63.34 -14.75
N THR A 74 6.41 -63.87 -14.62
CA THR A 74 6.01 -64.76 -13.54
C THR A 74 6.79 -66.07 -13.63
N PHE A 75 7.66 -66.31 -12.64
CA PHE A 75 8.32 -67.60 -12.49
C PHE A 75 7.73 -68.30 -11.26
N SER A 76 6.71 -69.13 -11.50
CA SER A 76 6.36 -70.22 -10.59
C SER A 76 7.44 -71.29 -10.70
N ALA A 77 8.23 -71.46 -9.64
CA ALA A 77 9.09 -72.62 -9.48
C ALA A 77 8.94 -73.13 -8.04
N THR A 78 8.15 -74.19 -7.91
CA THR A 78 8.06 -75.04 -6.73
C THR A 78 9.42 -75.71 -6.50
N LEU A 79 10.05 -75.43 -5.37
CA LEU A 79 11.28 -76.13 -4.97
C LEU A 79 10.98 -77.18 -3.88
N PRO A 80 11.51 -78.41 -4.01
CA PRO A 80 11.33 -79.51 -3.05
C PRO A 80 12.11 -79.27 -1.74
N PRO A 81 11.78 -80.00 -0.65
CA PRO A 81 12.33 -79.76 0.67
C PRO A 81 13.86 -79.94 0.73
N PRO A 82 14.60 -79.07 1.43
CA PRO A 82 16.04 -79.19 1.55
C PRO A 82 16.44 -80.41 2.38
N LYS A 83 17.22 -81.28 1.73
CA LYS A 83 17.93 -82.43 2.25
C LYS A 83 18.92 -81.98 3.34
N GLN A 84 18.86 -82.58 4.53
CA GLN A 84 19.82 -82.34 5.61
C GLN A 84 21.17 -82.93 5.23
N ASP A 85 22.17 -82.08 5.02
CA ASP A 85 23.56 -82.50 4.95
C ASP A 85 24.13 -82.64 6.37
N PRO A 86 24.54 -83.84 6.78
CA PRO A 86 25.22 -84.05 8.04
C PRO A 86 26.67 -83.55 7.89
N CYS A 87 27.07 -82.68 8.82
CA CYS A 87 28.42 -82.10 8.96
C CYS A 87 28.70 -80.79 8.21
N LEU A 88 28.02 -79.71 8.63
CA LEU A 88 28.63 -78.37 8.63
C LEU A 88 29.24 -78.02 10.01
N HIS A 89 29.62 -79.05 10.78
CA HIS A 89 30.23 -78.91 12.11
C HIS A 89 31.55 -79.68 12.27
N CYS A 90 32.18 -80.07 11.16
CA CYS A 90 33.47 -80.75 11.17
C CYS A 90 34.60 -79.84 10.69
N HIS A 91 34.75 -78.63 11.24
CA HIS A 91 36.05 -77.93 11.20
C HIS A 91 36.18 -76.75 12.17
N ILE A 92 35.78 -76.88 13.44
CA ILE A 92 36.30 -75.99 14.49
C ILE A 92 36.63 -76.83 15.72
N THR A 93 37.56 -77.76 15.57
CA THR A 93 38.36 -78.28 16.68
C THR A 93 39.66 -77.48 16.76
N GLY A 94 39.49 -76.18 17.01
CA GLY A 94 40.54 -75.30 17.51
C GLY A 94 40.31 -75.11 19.00
N GLU A 95 41.22 -75.65 19.80
CA GLU A 95 41.25 -75.55 21.26
C GLU A 95 41.45 -74.08 21.69
N ASN A 96 40.39 -73.30 21.74
CA ASN A 96 40.41 -71.92 22.23
C ASN A 96 40.36 -71.90 23.77
N LYS A 97 41.33 -72.53 24.44
CA LYS A 97 41.29 -72.66 25.92
C LYS A 97 41.43 -71.35 26.69
N ASN A 98 41.69 -70.20 26.05
CA ASN A 98 41.81 -68.91 26.75
C ASN A 98 41.17 -67.70 26.04
N LEU A 99 40.46 -67.87 24.92
CA LEU A 99 39.94 -66.71 24.16
C LEU A 99 38.68 -66.08 24.79
N TRP A 100 37.99 -66.83 25.66
CA TRP A 100 36.74 -66.42 26.30
C TRP A 100 36.71 -66.80 27.78
N THR A 101 37.69 -66.33 28.57
CA THR A 101 37.53 -66.36 30.03
C THR A 101 36.29 -65.55 30.43
N PRO A 102 35.57 -65.91 31.51
CA PRO A 102 34.40 -65.18 31.96
C PRO A 102 34.70 -63.68 32.12
N LEU A 103 35.91 -63.32 32.55
CA LEU A 103 36.37 -61.93 32.62
C LEU A 103 36.48 -61.26 31.24
N ALA A 104 37.00 -61.93 30.21
CA ALA A 104 37.07 -61.39 28.85
C ALA A 104 35.67 -61.11 28.27
N ARG A 105 34.68 -61.97 28.57
CA ARG A 105 33.27 -61.75 28.18
C ARG A 105 32.71 -60.48 28.81
N TRP A 106 32.82 -60.34 30.12
CA TRP A 106 32.32 -59.16 30.84
C TRP A 106 33.08 -57.89 30.46
N ALA A 107 34.37 -57.97 30.15
CA ALA A 107 35.15 -56.84 29.65
C ALA A 107 34.68 -56.37 28.26
N ILE A 108 34.38 -57.29 27.34
CA ILE A 108 33.84 -56.95 26.01
C ILE A 108 32.43 -56.37 26.13
N PHE A 109 31.53 -56.98 26.92
CA PHE A 109 30.19 -56.43 27.13
C PHE A 109 30.21 -55.09 27.88
N GLY A 110 31.09 -54.92 28.85
CA GLY A 110 31.28 -53.67 29.59
C GLY A 110 31.82 -52.55 28.71
N THR A 111 32.83 -52.83 27.88
CA THR A 111 33.37 -51.85 26.92
C THR A 111 32.36 -51.50 25.84
N MET A 112 31.65 -52.49 25.27
CA MET A 112 30.57 -52.25 24.31
C MET A 112 29.43 -51.43 24.93
N GLY A 113 29.07 -51.71 26.19
CA GLY A 113 28.07 -50.97 26.95
C GLY A 113 28.48 -49.52 27.22
N LEU A 114 29.76 -49.27 27.55
CA LEU A 114 30.30 -47.91 27.70
C LEU A 114 30.32 -47.15 26.38
N ILE A 115 30.69 -47.80 25.28
CA ILE A 115 30.66 -47.19 23.94
C ILE A 115 29.22 -46.85 23.54
N PHE A 116 28.27 -47.75 23.80
CA PHE A 116 26.85 -47.51 23.53
C PHE A 116 26.28 -46.39 24.40
N ALA A 117 26.58 -46.38 25.71
CA ALA A 117 26.18 -45.31 26.62
C ALA A 117 26.77 -43.96 26.23
N PHE A 118 28.05 -43.92 25.84
CA PHE A 118 28.69 -42.72 25.31
C PHE A 118 28.08 -42.28 23.97
N GLY A 119 27.74 -43.23 23.10
CA GLY A 119 27.04 -42.99 21.83
C GLY A 119 25.64 -42.41 22.03
N MET A 120 24.86 -42.94 22.98
CA MET A 120 23.55 -42.40 23.37
C MET A 120 23.68 -41.04 24.03
N TYR A 121 24.66 -40.86 24.94
CA TYR A 121 24.95 -39.56 25.56
C TYR A 121 25.30 -38.51 24.50
N ARG A 122 26.18 -38.85 23.56
CA ARG A 122 26.58 -37.96 22.47
C ARG A 122 25.41 -37.64 21.54
N THR A 123 24.63 -38.64 21.13
CA THR A 123 23.44 -38.44 20.28
C THR A 123 22.38 -37.61 20.99
N GLY A 124 22.11 -37.88 22.26
CA GLY A 124 21.22 -37.09 23.10
C GLY A 124 21.70 -35.65 23.25
N SER A 125 23.00 -35.44 23.47
CA SER A 125 23.59 -34.10 23.58
C SER A 125 23.45 -33.27 22.29
N VAL A 126 23.54 -33.91 21.12
CA VAL A 126 23.37 -33.26 19.81
C VAL A 126 21.90 -32.90 19.57
N ILE A 127 20.97 -33.78 19.97
CA ILE A 127 19.53 -33.52 19.86
C ILE A 127 19.10 -32.40 20.80
N LEU A 128 19.58 -32.40 22.04
CA LEU A 128 19.26 -31.40 23.05
C LEU A 128 19.88 -30.03 22.76
N ASN A 129 21.09 -29.99 22.19
CA ASN A 129 21.77 -28.74 21.80
C ASN A 129 21.54 -28.34 20.34
N ARG A 130 20.58 -28.97 19.64
CA ARG A 130 20.27 -28.58 18.27
C ARG A 130 19.66 -27.17 18.30
N LYS A 131 20.43 -26.17 17.87
CA LYS A 131 19.91 -24.81 17.67
C LYS A 131 18.67 -24.92 16.76
N THR A 132 17.53 -24.45 17.25
CA THR A 132 16.29 -24.42 16.48
C THR A 132 16.55 -23.64 15.20
N TRP A 133 16.20 -24.24 14.06
CA TRP A 133 16.38 -23.58 12.77
C TRP A 133 15.49 -22.35 12.74
N LYS A 134 16.10 -21.16 12.78
CA LYS A 134 15.38 -19.89 12.59
C LYS A 134 15.27 -19.63 11.09
N PRO A 135 14.06 -19.33 10.57
CA PRO A 135 13.90 -18.95 9.17
C PRO A 135 14.74 -17.71 8.87
N LEU A 136 15.15 -17.56 7.61
CA LEU A 136 15.99 -16.43 7.18
C LEU A 136 15.39 -15.08 7.58
N THR A 137 14.06 -14.96 7.53
CA THR A 137 13.31 -13.77 7.97
C THR A 137 13.60 -13.37 9.42
N ASN A 138 13.56 -14.33 10.35
CA ASN A 138 13.81 -14.05 11.77
C ASN A 138 15.26 -13.69 12.02
N ARG A 139 16.20 -14.34 11.33
CA ARG A 139 17.63 -14.03 11.45
C ARG A 139 17.94 -12.62 10.94
N THR A 140 17.36 -12.23 9.81
CA THR A 140 17.51 -10.89 9.27
C THR A 140 16.84 -9.86 10.17
N ALA A 141 15.66 -10.14 10.70
CA ALA A 141 14.97 -9.25 11.64
C ALA A 141 15.78 -9.03 12.92
N GLU A 142 16.32 -10.10 13.53
CA GLU A 142 17.20 -10.00 14.71
C GLU A 142 18.48 -9.22 14.40
N TRP A 143 19.11 -9.44 13.25
CA TRP A 143 20.30 -8.69 12.83
C TRP A 143 20.04 -7.20 12.60
N ILE A 144 18.89 -6.85 12.01
CA ILE A 144 18.48 -5.45 11.83
C ILE A 144 18.21 -4.83 13.20
N ASP A 145 17.51 -5.55 14.07
CA ASP A 145 17.12 -5.05 15.39
C ASP A 145 18.32 -4.83 16.30
N GLU A 146 19.32 -5.72 16.26
CA GLU A 146 20.58 -5.58 16.99
C GLU A 146 21.35 -4.31 16.58
N ARG A 147 21.21 -3.84 15.33
CA ARG A 147 21.95 -2.68 14.81
C ARG A 147 21.21 -1.36 14.93
N TYR A 148 19.89 -1.38 14.77
CA TYR A 148 19.08 -0.18 14.61
C TYR A 148 17.98 -0.04 15.67
N GLU A 149 17.81 -1.04 16.55
CA GLU A 149 16.85 -1.06 17.67
C GLU A 149 15.43 -0.64 17.24
N ILE A 150 14.99 -1.12 16.08
CA ILE A 150 13.74 -0.67 15.43
C ILE A 150 12.51 -1.34 16.05
N SER A 151 12.66 -2.52 16.67
CA SER A 151 11.54 -3.32 17.16
C SER A 151 10.75 -2.65 18.29
N GLU A 152 11.44 -1.99 19.23
CA GLU A 152 10.86 -1.22 20.33
C GLU A 152 9.95 -0.07 19.83
N PRO A 153 10.44 0.91 19.05
CA PRO A 153 9.60 1.99 18.53
C PRO A 153 8.50 1.47 17.60
N LEU A 154 8.78 0.47 16.76
CA LEU A 154 7.79 -0.10 15.85
C LEU A 154 6.67 -0.84 16.61
N SER A 155 7.01 -1.64 17.61
CA SER A 155 6.03 -2.38 18.41
C SER A 155 5.16 -1.42 19.23
N LYS A 156 5.74 -0.34 19.76
CA LYS A 156 5.00 0.76 20.39
C LYS A 156 4.09 1.48 19.41
N VAL A 157 4.49 1.58 18.14
CA VAL A 157 3.63 2.12 17.07
C VAL A 157 2.43 1.21 16.81
N LEU A 158 2.67 -0.08 16.59
CA LEU A 158 1.67 -1.08 16.16
C LEU A 158 0.71 -1.52 17.28
N LYS A 159 1.19 -1.67 18.52
CA LYS A 159 0.41 -2.23 19.64
C LYS A 159 -0.48 -1.22 20.36
N LYS A 160 -0.63 0.00 19.84
CA LYS A 160 -1.47 1.01 20.51
C LYS A 160 -2.94 0.57 20.48
N PRO A 161 -3.61 0.38 21.64
CA PRO A 161 -4.96 -0.12 21.67
C PRO A 161 -5.93 0.88 21.06
N VAL A 162 -6.79 0.40 20.16
CA VAL A 162 -7.88 1.19 19.56
C VAL A 162 -9.12 1.03 20.42
N PRO A 163 -9.74 2.13 20.88
CA PRO A 163 -10.94 2.04 21.70
C PRO A 163 -12.12 1.46 20.89
N LYS A 164 -12.97 0.64 21.51
CA LYS A 164 -14.07 -0.09 20.84
C LYS A 164 -15.01 0.83 20.04
N TYR A 165 -15.27 2.06 20.52
CA TYR A 165 -16.13 3.01 19.81
C TYR A 165 -15.54 3.50 18.48
N ALA A 166 -14.21 3.50 18.34
CA ALA A 166 -13.52 3.94 17.14
C ALA A 166 -13.50 2.87 16.03
N LEU A 167 -14.07 1.69 16.29
CA LEU A 167 -14.25 0.63 15.29
C LEU A 167 -15.49 0.82 14.42
N ARG A 168 -16.33 1.83 14.70
CA ARG A 168 -17.49 2.14 13.87
C ARG A 168 -17.03 2.69 12.51
N TRP A 169 -17.71 2.31 11.43
CA TRP A 169 -17.29 2.60 10.05
C TRP A 169 -17.02 4.09 9.77
N PHE A 170 -17.78 5.02 10.36
CA PHE A 170 -17.61 6.45 10.15
C PHE A 170 -16.34 7.04 10.80
N TYR A 171 -15.66 6.30 11.69
CA TYR A 171 -14.31 6.65 12.15
C TYR A 171 -13.23 6.30 11.12
N CYS A 172 -13.53 5.43 10.16
CA CYS A 172 -12.62 5.01 9.11
C CYS A 172 -12.50 6.01 7.95
N LEU A 173 -13.38 7.02 7.85
CA LEU A 173 -13.41 7.99 6.74
C LEU A 173 -12.06 8.69 6.49
N GLY A 174 -11.35 9.05 7.56
CA GLY A 174 -10.01 9.64 7.44
C GLY A 174 -8.98 8.65 6.90
N GLY A 175 -9.05 7.38 7.34
CA GLY A 175 -8.20 6.30 6.83
C GLY A 175 -8.49 5.95 5.37
N ILE A 176 -9.76 5.94 4.97
CA ILE A 176 -10.17 5.74 3.56
C ILE A 176 -9.62 6.87 2.70
N THR A 177 -9.71 8.12 3.16
CA THR A 177 -9.14 9.28 2.45
C THR A 177 -7.62 9.13 2.26
N ALA A 178 -6.89 8.71 3.30
CA ALA A 178 -5.46 8.46 3.22
C ALA A 178 -5.11 7.30 2.28
N PHE A 179 -5.92 6.24 2.27
CA PHE A 179 -5.77 5.13 1.34
C PHE A 179 -5.98 5.59 -0.12
N LEU A 180 -7.02 6.38 -0.39
CA LEU A 180 -7.26 6.93 -1.72
C LEU A 180 -6.11 7.85 -2.17
N PHE A 181 -5.51 8.63 -1.27
CA PHE A 181 -4.30 9.38 -1.58
C PHE A 181 -3.13 8.48 -2.02
N VAL A 182 -2.93 7.33 -1.36
CA VAL A 182 -1.91 6.35 -1.78
C VAL A 182 -2.23 5.78 -3.17
N VAL A 183 -3.50 5.44 -3.43
CA VAL A 183 -3.94 5.00 -4.76
C VAL A 183 -3.65 6.08 -5.81
N GLN A 184 -3.88 7.36 -5.50
CA GLN A 184 -3.55 8.47 -6.39
C GLN A 184 -2.05 8.61 -6.63
N GLY A 185 -1.22 8.44 -5.61
CA GLY A 185 0.24 8.45 -5.77
C GLY A 185 0.71 7.34 -6.72
N VAL A 186 0.27 6.10 -6.49
CA VAL A 186 0.67 4.94 -7.31
C VAL A 186 0.19 5.10 -8.76
N THR A 187 -1.10 5.35 -8.95
CA THR A 187 -1.68 5.49 -10.32
C THR A 187 -1.16 6.73 -11.03
N GLY A 188 -0.94 7.84 -10.31
CA GLY A 188 -0.39 9.07 -10.86
C GLY A 188 1.05 8.88 -11.37
N ILE A 189 1.89 8.19 -10.60
CA ILE A 189 3.25 7.82 -11.04
C ILE A 189 3.20 6.96 -12.31
N MET A 190 2.29 5.98 -12.36
CA MET A 190 2.13 5.13 -13.56
C MET A 190 1.70 5.92 -14.80
N LEU A 191 0.81 6.90 -14.65
CA LEU A 191 0.39 7.78 -15.75
C LEU A 191 1.50 8.74 -16.19
N ALA A 192 2.31 9.23 -15.25
CA ALA A 192 3.42 10.14 -15.52
C ALA A 192 4.51 9.55 -16.42
N PHE A 193 4.64 8.22 -16.49
CA PHE A 193 5.58 7.56 -17.44
C PHE A 193 5.20 7.77 -18.92
N TYR A 194 3.93 8.00 -19.22
CA TYR A 194 3.43 8.09 -20.60
C TYR A 194 2.92 9.48 -20.97
N TYR A 195 2.53 10.29 -19.98
CA TYR A 195 1.96 11.61 -20.19
C TYR A 195 3.02 12.63 -20.66
N LYS A 196 2.65 13.47 -21.63
CA LYS A 196 3.53 14.53 -22.17
C LYS A 196 2.92 15.92 -21.88
N PRO A 197 3.55 16.74 -21.02
CA PRO A 197 2.98 18.03 -20.59
C PRO A 197 3.23 19.16 -21.61
N THR A 198 2.90 18.95 -22.89
CA THR A 198 2.93 20.01 -23.93
C THR A 198 1.56 20.13 -24.59
N PRO A 199 1.09 21.33 -24.98
CA PRO A 199 -0.24 21.51 -25.58
C PRO A 199 -0.51 20.63 -26.79
N GLU A 200 0.52 20.39 -27.60
CA GLU A 200 0.42 19.64 -28.85
C GLU A 200 0.31 18.13 -28.60
N ALA A 201 0.87 17.64 -27.49
CA ALA A 201 0.98 16.21 -27.21
C ALA A 201 0.18 15.73 -25.99
N ALA A 202 -0.32 16.63 -25.13
CA ALA A 202 -1.00 16.28 -23.89
C ALA A 202 -2.24 15.40 -24.15
N TYR A 203 -3.17 15.89 -24.96
CA TYR A 203 -4.39 15.14 -25.30
C TYR A 203 -4.06 13.83 -26.06
N ALA A 204 -3.14 13.88 -27.02
CA ALA A 204 -2.70 12.69 -27.76
C ALA A 204 -2.06 11.63 -26.83
N SER A 205 -1.30 12.06 -25.81
CA SER A 205 -0.70 11.14 -24.82
C SER A 205 -1.76 10.47 -23.94
N ILE A 206 -2.85 11.16 -23.60
CA ILE A 206 -3.99 10.55 -22.91
C ILE A 206 -4.67 9.50 -23.79
N GLN A 207 -4.92 9.81 -25.07
CA GLN A 207 -5.49 8.84 -26.01
C GLN A 207 -4.59 7.61 -26.17
N PHE A 208 -3.28 7.80 -26.20
CA PHE A 208 -2.31 6.70 -26.23
C PHE A 208 -2.39 5.82 -24.97
N ILE A 209 -2.48 6.44 -23.77
CA ILE A 209 -2.66 5.70 -22.51
C ILE A 209 -3.95 4.87 -22.53
N GLU A 210 -5.05 5.41 -23.07
CA GLU A 210 -6.32 4.69 -23.09
C GLU A 210 -6.36 3.54 -24.10
N THR A 211 -5.75 3.72 -25.26
CA THR A 211 -5.94 2.81 -26.39
C THR A 211 -4.79 1.83 -26.59
N GLN A 212 -3.55 2.23 -26.30
CA GLN A 212 -2.35 1.45 -26.64
C GLN A 212 -1.65 0.86 -25.40
N VAL A 213 -1.73 1.53 -24.25
CA VAL A 213 -1.07 1.05 -23.02
C VAL A 213 -1.90 -0.06 -22.38
N ARG A 214 -1.28 -1.21 -22.10
CA ARG A 214 -1.93 -2.33 -21.42
C ARG A 214 -2.43 -1.90 -20.04
N PHE A 215 -3.74 -2.07 -19.78
CA PHE A 215 -4.44 -1.58 -18.60
C PHE A 215 -4.43 -0.05 -18.40
N GLY A 216 -3.97 0.74 -19.37
CA GLY A 216 -3.86 2.19 -19.23
C GLY A 216 -5.21 2.88 -19.03
N ALA A 217 -6.24 2.48 -19.78
CA ALA A 217 -7.61 2.95 -19.56
C ALA A 217 -8.12 2.68 -18.13
N ALA A 218 -7.83 1.48 -17.60
CA ALA A 218 -8.23 1.12 -16.24
C ALA A 218 -7.49 1.95 -15.19
N ILE A 219 -6.17 2.14 -15.34
CA ILE A 219 -5.37 2.97 -14.43
C ILE A 219 -5.86 4.41 -14.44
N ARG A 220 -6.12 4.98 -15.62
CA ARG A 220 -6.69 6.34 -15.74
C ARG A 220 -8.06 6.44 -15.08
N ALA A 221 -8.93 5.46 -15.29
CA ALA A 221 -10.24 5.41 -14.64
C ALA A 221 -10.12 5.33 -13.12
N ILE A 222 -9.24 4.48 -12.59
CA ILE A 222 -8.97 4.38 -11.15
C ILE A 222 -8.47 5.72 -10.63
N HIS A 223 -7.53 6.38 -11.32
CA HIS A 223 -7.02 7.69 -10.90
C HIS A 223 -8.12 8.75 -10.85
N HIS A 224 -9.01 8.77 -11.85
CA HIS A 224 -10.13 9.70 -11.90
C HIS A 224 -11.17 9.43 -10.80
N TRP A 225 -11.60 8.17 -10.63
CA TRP A 225 -12.61 7.82 -9.64
C TRP A 225 -12.08 7.89 -8.20
N ALA A 226 -10.80 7.57 -7.98
CA ALA A 226 -10.14 7.74 -6.70
C ALA A 226 -10.01 9.23 -6.32
N ALA A 227 -9.80 10.14 -7.28
CA ALA A 227 -9.82 11.59 -7.02
C ALA A 227 -11.16 12.04 -6.45
N ASN A 228 -12.25 11.67 -7.14
CA ASN A 228 -13.60 12.02 -6.72
C ASN A 228 -13.95 11.38 -5.37
N GLY A 229 -13.60 10.10 -5.20
CA GLY A 229 -13.75 9.41 -3.93
C GLY A 229 -12.98 10.08 -2.80
N MET A 230 -11.75 10.56 -3.06
CA MET A 230 -10.92 11.23 -2.06
C MET A 230 -11.56 12.53 -1.59
N ILE A 231 -12.08 13.36 -2.50
CA ILE A 231 -12.78 14.60 -2.17
C ILE A 231 -14.03 14.31 -1.32
N ILE A 232 -14.84 13.33 -1.72
CA ILE A 232 -16.07 12.94 -1.00
C ILE A 232 -15.73 12.43 0.40
N MET A 233 -14.77 11.51 0.52
CA MET A 233 -14.37 10.92 1.80
C MET A 233 -13.70 11.93 2.73
N CYS A 234 -12.88 12.85 2.18
CA CYS A 234 -12.29 13.95 2.92
C CYS A 234 -13.38 14.88 3.48
N THR A 235 -14.36 15.25 2.66
CA THR A 235 -15.48 16.10 3.06
C THR A 235 -16.34 15.42 4.13
N ALA A 236 -16.68 14.14 3.94
CA ALA A 236 -17.41 13.36 4.93
C ALA A 236 -16.64 13.23 6.26
N HIS A 237 -15.31 13.06 6.19
CA HIS A 237 -14.44 13.05 7.37
C HIS A 237 -14.49 14.39 8.12
N MET A 238 -14.40 15.51 7.39
CA MET A 238 -14.50 16.86 7.96
C MET A 238 -15.85 17.08 8.63
N LEU A 239 -16.94 16.72 7.96
CA LEU A 239 -18.30 16.83 8.51
C LEU A 239 -18.45 16.02 9.79
N ARG A 240 -17.96 14.78 9.82
CA ARG A 240 -17.98 13.93 11.02
C ARG A 240 -17.18 14.54 12.17
N VAL A 241 -15.99 15.11 11.90
CA VAL A 241 -15.18 15.77 12.94
C VAL A 241 -15.90 16.99 13.50
N PHE A 242 -16.60 17.74 12.65
CA PHE A 242 -17.40 18.89 13.03
C PHE A 242 -18.61 18.51 13.88
N ILE A 243 -19.46 17.59 13.41
CA ILE A 243 -20.69 17.15 14.11
C ILE A 243 -20.35 16.56 15.48
N MET A 244 -19.31 15.74 15.56
CA MET A 244 -18.88 15.15 16.83
C MET A 244 -18.23 16.20 17.76
N GLY A 245 -17.80 17.36 17.25
CA GLY A 245 -17.06 18.35 18.04
C GLY A 245 -15.65 17.88 18.40
N ALA A 246 -15.05 17.00 17.59
CA ALA A 246 -13.73 16.44 17.83
C ALA A 246 -12.60 17.47 17.66
N TYR A 247 -12.87 18.62 17.05
CA TYR A 247 -11.94 19.75 16.87
C TYR A 247 -11.70 20.59 18.15
N LYS A 248 -12.49 20.38 19.21
CA LYS A 248 -12.34 21.11 20.49
C LYS A 248 -11.01 20.79 21.18
N ASN A 249 -10.60 21.66 22.11
CA ASN A 249 -9.42 21.50 22.98
C ASN A 249 -9.25 20.04 23.43
N PRO A 250 -8.06 19.42 23.28
CA PRO A 250 -6.75 19.97 22.83
C PRO A 250 -6.43 19.78 21.34
N ARG A 251 -7.43 19.53 20.48
CA ARG A 251 -7.27 19.11 19.07
C ARG A 251 -7.41 20.24 18.05
N GLU A 252 -7.27 21.51 18.46
CA GLU A 252 -7.45 22.65 17.56
C GLU A 252 -6.44 22.65 16.41
N MET A 253 -5.17 22.33 16.69
CA MET A 253 -4.13 22.26 15.66
C MET A 253 -4.33 21.08 14.70
N ASN A 254 -4.94 19.99 15.18
CA ASN A 254 -5.32 18.89 14.31
C ASN A 254 -6.44 19.29 13.34
N TRP A 255 -7.37 20.13 13.78
CA TRP A 255 -8.38 20.70 12.90
C TRP A 255 -7.77 21.66 11.86
N VAL A 256 -6.87 22.55 12.26
CA VAL A 256 -6.19 23.47 11.32
C VAL A 256 -5.44 22.70 10.24
N SER A 257 -4.67 21.68 10.62
CA SER A 257 -3.99 20.82 9.62
C SER A 257 -4.98 20.07 8.73
N GLY A 258 -6.13 19.62 9.24
CA GLY A 258 -7.20 19.01 8.44
C GLY A 258 -7.81 19.96 7.42
N VAL A 259 -8.03 21.23 7.78
CA VAL A 259 -8.50 22.27 6.85
C VAL A 259 -7.46 22.54 5.76
N LEU A 260 -6.17 22.61 6.11
CA LEU A 260 -5.10 22.77 5.11
C LEU A 260 -5.04 21.58 4.14
N LEU A 261 -5.19 20.35 4.65
CA LEU A 261 -5.26 19.14 3.83
C LEU A 261 -6.49 19.11 2.92
N LEU A 262 -7.64 19.64 3.36
CA LEU A 262 -8.82 19.80 2.51
C LEU A 262 -8.53 20.76 1.35
N VAL A 263 -7.91 21.91 1.62
CA VAL A 263 -7.52 22.88 0.58
C VAL A 263 -6.55 22.25 -0.41
N LEU A 264 -5.53 21.51 0.07
CA LEU A 264 -4.60 20.78 -0.80
C LEU A 264 -5.30 19.69 -1.63
N THR A 265 -6.30 19.01 -1.07
CA THR A 265 -7.10 18.00 -1.79
C THR A 265 -7.93 18.63 -2.91
N LEU A 266 -8.52 19.80 -2.68
CA LEU A 266 -9.22 20.55 -3.74
C LEU A 266 -8.24 21.09 -4.79
N ALA A 267 -7.05 21.55 -4.36
CA ALA A 267 -5.99 21.95 -5.27
C ALA A 267 -5.52 20.80 -6.16
N PHE A 268 -5.42 19.57 -5.65
CA PHE A 268 -5.19 18.38 -6.48
C PHE A 268 -6.26 18.18 -7.54
N GLY A 269 -7.53 18.27 -7.15
CA GLY A 269 -8.66 18.14 -8.08
C GLY A 269 -8.56 19.16 -9.22
N PHE A 270 -8.35 20.43 -8.88
CA PHE A 270 -8.22 21.49 -9.89
C PHE A 270 -6.98 21.31 -10.77
N THR A 271 -5.81 21.12 -10.17
CA THR A 271 -4.55 20.99 -10.90
C THR A 271 -4.48 19.74 -11.75
N GLY A 272 -5.14 18.65 -11.38
CA GLY A 272 -5.19 17.41 -12.16
C GLY A 272 -6.21 17.44 -13.30
N TYR A 273 -7.33 18.16 -13.10
CA TYR A 273 -8.40 18.26 -14.09
C TYR A 273 -7.97 18.93 -15.40
N LEU A 274 -6.93 19.77 -15.35
CA LEU A 274 -6.44 20.48 -16.53
C LEU A 274 -5.49 19.66 -17.42
N LEU A 275 -4.86 18.59 -16.90
CA LEU A 275 -3.83 17.82 -17.61
C LEU A 275 -4.30 17.19 -18.92
N PRO A 276 -5.56 16.71 -19.08
CA PRO A 276 -6.01 16.18 -20.36
C PRO A 276 -5.98 17.19 -21.51
N TRP A 277 -5.98 18.49 -21.20
CA TRP A 277 -5.93 19.58 -22.18
C TRP A 277 -7.01 19.51 -23.26
N ASP A 278 -8.20 19.04 -22.89
CA ASP A 278 -9.40 19.11 -23.73
C ASP A 278 -10.13 20.46 -23.57
N GLN A 279 -11.16 20.69 -24.38
CA GLN A 279 -11.90 21.96 -24.37
C GLN A 279 -12.46 22.30 -22.97
N ARG A 280 -12.92 21.28 -22.22
CA ARG A 280 -13.45 21.46 -20.87
C ARG A 280 -12.35 21.82 -19.88
N ALA A 281 -11.22 21.11 -19.90
CA ALA A 281 -10.05 21.39 -19.08
C ALA A 281 -9.52 22.81 -19.32
N PHE A 282 -9.38 23.23 -20.57
CA PHE A 282 -8.86 24.54 -20.93
C PHE A 282 -9.72 25.68 -20.36
N TRP A 283 -11.04 25.66 -20.62
CA TRP A 283 -11.93 26.71 -20.11
C TRP A 283 -12.12 26.67 -18.60
N ALA A 284 -12.15 25.48 -18.00
CA ALA A 284 -12.16 25.36 -16.54
C ALA A 284 -10.90 25.96 -15.92
N THR A 285 -9.75 25.78 -16.55
CA THR A 285 -8.47 26.39 -16.13
C THR A 285 -8.54 27.90 -16.22
N THR A 286 -9.00 28.44 -17.35
CA THR A 286 -9.17 29.89 -17.55
C THR A 286 -10.03 30.48 -16.44
N VAL A 287 -11.26 29.99 -16.26
CA VAL A 287 -12.18 30.51 -15.23
C VAL A 287 -11.61 30.32 -13.82
N GLY A 288 -11.08 29.13 -13.50
CA GLY A 288 -10.55 28.83 -12.17
C GLY A 288 -9.37 29.72 -11.77
N SER A 289 -8.50 30.04 -12.73
CA SER A 289 -7.38 30.95 -12.48
C SER A 289 -7.79 32.43 -12.48
N GLU A 290 -8.86 32.84 -13.18
CA GLU A 290 -9.43 34.19 -13.05
C GLU A 290 -9.98 34.43 -11.64
N ILE A 291 -10.63 33.42 -11.05
CA ILE A 291 -11.13 33.51 -9.67
C ILE A 291 -9.97 33.75 -8.70
N ALA A 292 -8.82 33.09 -8.90
CA ALA A 292 -7.62 33.35 -8.10
C ALA A 292 -7.06 34.77 -8.34
N GLY A 293 -7.19 35.28 -9.57
CA GLY A 293 -6.81 36.65 -9.95
C GLY A 293 -7.69 37.75 -9.34
N ALA A 294 -8.94 37.43 -8.99
CA ALA A 294 -9.87 38.39 -8.40
C ALA A 294 -9.53 38.76 -6.93
N VAL A 295 -8.57 38.07 -6.30
CA VAL A 295 -8.19 38.37 -4.92
C VAL A 295 -7.45 39.71 -4.86
N PRO A 296 -7.90 40.67 -4.03
CA PRO A 296 -7.24 41.97 -3.93
C PRO A 296 -5.80 41.80 -3.43
N ILE A 297 -4.90 42.69 -3.89
CA ILE A 297 -3.47 42.76 -3.54
C ILE A 297 -2.63 41.61 -4.13
N ILE A 298 -3.04 40.35 -3.95
CA ILE A 298 -2.24 39.17 -4.34
C ILE A 298 -2.67 38.52 -5.67
N GLY A 299 -3.84 38.87 -6.21
CA GLY A 299 -4.42 38.20 -7.39
C GLY A 299 -3.55 38.30 -8.64
N ASN A 300 -3.00 39.48 -8.93
CA ASN A 300 -2.09 39.67 -10.08
C ASN A 300 -0.83 38.80 -9.95
N LEU A 301 -0.27 38.70 -8.75
CA LEU A 301 0.89 37.84 -8.50
C LEU A 301 0.52 36.36 -8.66
N ALA A 302 -0.66 35.95 -8.17
CA ALA A 302 -1.16 34.59 -8.33
C ALA A 302 -1.37 34.22 -9.80
N LEU A 303 -1.93 35.11 -10.62
CA LEU A 303 -2.10 34.90 -12.06
C LEU A 303 -0.76 34.73 -12.78
N VAL A 304 0.17 35.65 -12.57
CA VAL A 304 1.50 35.58 -13.20
C VAL A 304 2.27 34.33 -12.75
N PHE A 305 2.12 33.93 -11.49
CA PHE A 305 2.73 32.71 -10.97
C PHE A 305 2.10 31.44 -11.57
N LEU A 306 0.78 31.38 -11.69
CA LEU A 306 0.09 30.19 -12.20
C LEU A 306 0.18 30.07 -13.72
N ARG A 307 0.03 31.18 -14.47
CA ARG A 307 -0.12 31.17 -15.93
C ARG A 307 1.13 31.59 -16.71
N VAL A 308 2.13 32.20 -16.07
CA VAL A 308 3.29 32.84 -16.73
C VAL A 308 2.93 34.13 -17.49
N GLY A 309 1.67 34.54 -17.45
CA GLY A 309 1.16 35.71 -18.15
C GLY A 309 -0.33 35.90 -17.90
N TRP A 310 -0.97 36.74 -18.70
CA TRP A 310 -2.41 37.03 -18.54
C TRP A 310 -3.29 35.94 -19.14
N ASN A 311 -2.80 35.23 -20.16
CA ASN A 311 -3.55 34.18 -20.86
C ASN A 311 -3.08 32.79 -20.44
N VAL A 312 -3.98 31.81 -20.56
CA VAL A 312 -3.64 30.39 -20.40
C VAL A 312 -2.92 29.91 -21.65
N THR A 313 -1.69 29.42 -21.48
CA THR A 313 -0.80 28.98 -22.56
C THR A 313 -0.17 27.62 -22.25
N GLY A 314 0.67 27.09 -23.13
CA GLY A 314 1.41 25.86 -22.87
C GLY A 314 2.32 25.90 -21.64
N GLU A 315 2.86 27.07 -21.31
CA GLU A 315 3.66 27.26 -20.10
C GLU A 315 2.80 27.15 -18.83
N THR A 316 1.50 27.47 -18.92
CA THR A 316 0.56 27.21 -17.83
C THR A 316 0.47 25.69 -17.58
N LEU A 317 0.32 24.89 -18.63
CA LEU A 317 0.22 23.43 -18.52
C LEU A 317 1.45 22.81 -17.84
N SER A 318 2.66 23.22 -18.23
CA SER A 318 3.92 22.70 -17.66
C SER A 318 4.04 23.02 -16.17
N ARG A 319 3.67 24.25 -15.75
CA ARG A 319 3.67 24.65 -14.33
C ARG A 319 2.64 23.89 -13.51
N PHE A 320 1.43 23.75 -14.02
CA PHE A 320 0.39 23.00 -13.32
C PHE A 320 0.73 21.52 -13.21
N TYR A 321 1.39 20.93 -14.21
CA TYR A 321 1.93 19.58 -14.11
C TYR A 321 2.98 19.47 -12.99
N ALA A 322 3.94 20.39 -12.91
CA ALA A 322 4.94 20.41 -11.84
C ALA A 322 4.31 20.61 -10.45
N LEU A 323 3.29 21.47 -10.34
CA LEU A 323 2.52 21.67 -9.12
C LEU A 323 1.80 20.37 -8.70
N HIS A 324 1.13 19.71 -9.64
CA HIS A 324 0.33 18.52 -9.39
C HIS A 324 1.16 17.30 -9.00
N VAL A 325 2.32 17.10 -9.65
CA VAL A 325 3.13 15.88 -9.48
C VAL A 325 4.20 16.02 -8.39
N ILE A 326 4.67 17.24 -8.11
CA ILE A 326 5.79 17.45 -7.17
C ILE A 326 5.36 18.25 -5.95
N ILE A 327 4.95 19.50 -6.16
CA ILE A 327 4.81 20.47 -5.05
C ILE A 327 3.64 20.10 -4.13
N ILE A 328 2.45 19.88 -4.69
CA ILE A 328 1.26 19.56 -3.90
C ILE A 328 1.39 18.20 -3.19
N PRO A 329 1.92 17.13 -3.82
CA PRO A 329 2.24 15.87 -3.13
C PRO A 329 3.18 16.02 -1.95
N LEU A 330 4.30 16.74 -2.10
CA LEU A 330 5.26 16.94 -1.02
C LEU A 330 4.65 17.71 0.16
N LEU A 331 3.89 18.78 -0.12
CA LEU A 331 3.17 19.52 0.90
C LEU A 331 2.14 18.64 1.61
N THR A 332 1.36 17.87 0.84
CA THR A 332 0.32 16.98 1.38
C THR A 332 0.91 15.91 2.27
N VAL A 333 1.99 15.25 1.86
CA VAL A 333 2.69 14.24 2.68
C VAL A 333 3.20 14.87 3.98
N THR A 334 3.77 16.07 3.91
CA THR A 334 4.29 16.79 5.08
C THR A 334 3.17 17.11 6.08
N PHE A 335 2.07 17.72 5.62
CA PHE A 335 0.94 18.03 6.49
C PHE A 335 0.22 16.78 6.99
N MET A 336 0.11 15.73 6.18
CA MET A 336 -0.49 14.46 6.55
C MET A 336 0.31 13.76 7.64
N PHE A 337 1.65 13.77 7.55
CA PHE A 337 2.52 13.26 8.61
C PHE A 337 2.29 14.01 9.93
N ALA A 338 2.28 15.36 9.89
CA ALA A 338 2.00 16.17 11.07
C ALA A 338 0.60 15.89 11.65
N HIS A 339 -0.42 15.73 10.79
CA HIS A 339 -1.78 15.39 11.17
C HIS A 339 -1.86 14.05 11.91
N PHE A 340 -1.26 12.99 11.36
CA PHE A 340 -1.23 11.67 12.00
C PHE A 340 -0.45 11.66 13.30
N LEU A 341 0.66 12.42 13.40
CA LEU A 341 1.42 12.55 14.63
C LEU A 341 0.58 13.17 15.75
N MET A 342 -0.19 14.22 15.46
CA MET A 342 -1.08 14.87 16.44
C MET A 342 -2.20 13.93 16.90
N VAL A 343 -2.88 13.26 15.96
CA VAL A 343 -3.89 12.24 16.29
C VAL A 343 -3.30 11.13 17.15
N ARG A 344 -2.08 10.68 16.82
CA ARG A 344 -1.40 9.64 17.58
C ARG A 344 -0.99 10.09 18.98
N ARG A 345 -0.61 11.35 19.17
CA ARG A 345 -0.29 11.88 20.50
C ARG A 345 -1.53 12.09 21.37
N GLN A 346 -2.59 12.67 20.81
CA GLN A 346 -3.77 13.11 21.57
C GLN A 346 -4.88 12.06 21.67
N GLY A 347 -4.84 11.02 20.84
CA GLY A 347 -5.83 9.95 20.82
C GLY A 347 -7.17 10.35 20.16
N VAL A 348 -7.99 9.35 19.88
CA VAL A 348 -9.29 9.54 19.23
C VAL A 348 -10.31 10.00 20.28
N MET A 349 -11.03 11.07 19.95
CA MET A 349 -12.10 11.61 20.78
C MET A 349 -13.21 10.57 21.04
N ARG A 350 -13.66 10.51 22.30
CA ARG A 350 -14.80 9.67 22.72
C ARG A 350 -16.09 10.24 22.14
N PRO A 351 -17.03 9.41 21.66
CA PRO A 351 -18.34 9.89 21.26
C PRO A 351 -19.01 10.66 22.39
N LEU A 352 -19.82 11.66 22.02
CA LEU A 352 -20.62 12.46 22.95
C LEU A 352 -21.60 11.59 23.73
#